data_AF-A0A370GZY4-F1
#
_entry.id   AF-A0A370GZY4-F1
#
_cell.length_a   1.000
_cell.length_b   1.000
_cell.length_c   1.000
_cell.angle_alpha   90.00
_cell.angle_beta   90.00
_cell.angle_gamma   90.00
#
_symmetry.space_group_name_H-M   'P 1'
#
loop_
_entity.id
_entity.type
_entity.pdbx_description
1 polymer ?
#
loop_
_entity_poly.entity_id
_entity_poly.type
_entity_poly.pdbx_seq_one_letter_code
_entity_poly.pdbx_strand_id
1 'polypeptide(L)'
;MAGAAAVVAMVTGSTVALAPAAAAVGVGRAPIESAPARTAVAELTGEMPWDAVIPDDFQARQGYRPVVADGLLVDPRGGCSSPIPLPPEFDNACKAHDLGYDMLRYAERDHQPLGPWARQAVDAALEQRMYTACAAHADPLTRTRCEVLAGVATTAVDLNSRRQNYATPLPEYVFGTELSGSALGGQALRMLAPAASAVLALAVLLMGIRRARRRGIDPTVFFRRRPRIALPN
;
A
#
# COMPACT_ATOMS: atom_id res chain seq x y z
N MET A 1 4.83 25.89 -38.69
CA MET A 1 3.99 24.77 -38.21
C MET A 1 4.88 23.87 -37.38
N ALA A 2 4.87 24.03 -36.06
CA ALA A 2 5.74 23.30 -35.15
C ALA A 2 4.94 22.98 -33.88
N GLY A 3 5.03 21.73 -33.41
CA GLY A 3 4.51 21.34 -32.11
C GLY A 3 3.90 19.93 -32.07
N ALA A 4 4.70 18.89 -32.32
CA ALA A 4 4.41 17.56 -31.78
C ALA A 4 5.06 17.49 -30.38
N ALA A 5 4.26 17.69 -29.33
CA ALA A 5 4.72 17.58 -27.96
C ALA A 5 4.67 16.10 -27.53
N ALA A 6 5.84 15.49 -27.39
CA ALA A 6 6.02 14.18 -26.78
C ALA A 6 5.71 14.27 -25.28
N VAL A 7 4.74 13.48 -24.81
CA VAL A 7 4.49 13.28 -23.37
C VAL A 7 5.47 12.22 -22.87
N VAL A 8 6.59 12.68 -22.31
CA VAL A 8 7.48 11.82 -21.51
C VAL A 8 6.97 11.88 -20.07
N ALA A 9 6.31 10.81 -19.62
CA ALA A 9 5.96 10.64 -18.21
C ALA A 9 7.26 10.37 -17.42
N MET A 10 7.65 11.34 -16.59
CA MET A 10 8.71 11.17 -15.60
C MET A 10 8.26 10.18 -14.52
N VAL A 11 8.69 8.93 -14.63
CA VAL A 11 8.73 8.00 -13.50
C VAL A 11 9.94 8.38 -12.65
N THR A 12 9.74 9.21 -11.64
CA THR A 12 10.76 9.43 -10.61
C THR A 12 10.83 8.19 -9.74
N GLY A 13 11.73 7.27 -10.07
CA GLY A 13 12.05 6.11 -9.24
C GLY A 13 12.70 6.58 -7.94
N SER A 14 12.03 6.37 -6.81
CA SER A 14 12.67 6.43 -5.51
C SER A 14 13.54 5.19 -5.36
N THR A 15 14.85 5.33 -5.54
CA THR A 15 15.81 4.27 -5.23
C THR A 15 15.87 4.08 -3.71
N VAL A 16 15.16 3.07 -3.20
CA VAL A 16 15.36 2.59 -1.83
C VAL A 16 16.67 1.79 -1.84
N ALA A 17 17.69 2.28 -1.13
CA ALA A 17 18.96 1.59 -0.98
C ALA A 17 18.74 0.29 -0.18
N LEU A 18 18.95 -0.86 -0.82
CA LEU A 18 18.92 -2.18 -0.19
C LEU A 18 20.25 -2.40 0.53
N ALA A 19 20.23 -2.45 1.87
CA ALA A 19 21.31 -3.06 2.63
C ALA A 19 21.05 -4.58 2.72
N PRO A 20 21.97 -5.46 2.29
CA PRO A 20 21.81 -6.88 2.50
C PRO A 20 21.99 -7.18 3.99
N ALA A 21 20.92 -7.56 4.68
CA ALA A 21 21.04 -8.23 5.97
C ALA A 21 21.51 -9.66 5.68
N ALA A 22 22.78 -9.94 5.95
CA ALA A 22 23.29 -11.31 5.96
C ALA A 22 22.58 -12.08 7.08
N ALA A 23 21.58 -12.89 6.72
CA ALA A 23 20.95 -13.80 7.66
C ALA A 23 21.95 -14.94 7.96
N ALA A 24 22.39 -15.03 9.22
CA ALA A 24 23.14 -16.18 9.69
C ALA A 24 22.23 -17.42 9.58
N VAL A 25 22.62 -18.40 8.77
CA VAL A 25 21.94 -19.70 8.69
C VAL A 25 22.31 -20.49 9.94
N GLY A 26 21.58 -20.26 11.03
CA GLY A 26 21.54 -21.22 12.12
C GLY A 26 20.89 -22.50 11.60
N VAL A 27 21.52 -23.65 11.81
CA VAL A 27 20.89 -24.97 11.59
C VAL A 27 19.85 -25.18 12.71
N GLY A 28 18.80 -24.37 12.68
CA GLY A 28 17.62 -24.52 13.51
C GLY A 28 16.77 -25.65 12.96
N ARG A 29 16.10 -26.38 13.84
CA ARG A 29 15.01 -27.29 13.47
C ARG A 29 14.04 -26.51 12.58
N ALA A 30 13.60 -27.08 11.45
CA ALA A 30 12.59 -26.42 10.62
C ALA A 30 11.40 -26.02 11.52
N PRO A 31 10.92 -24.77 11.44
CA PRO A 31 9.78 -24.34 12.24
C PRO A 31 8.59 -25.27 11.98
N ILE A 32 7.88 -25.63 13.05
CA ILE A 32 6.68 -26.46 12.94
C ILE A 32 5.58 -25.55 12.38
N GLU A 33 5.18 -25.80 11.13
CA GLU A 33 4.07 -25.09 10.50
C GLU A 33 2.75 -25.45 11.21
N SER A 34 1.84 -24.47 11.30
CA SER A 34 0.47 -24.73 11.76
C SER A 34 -0.24 -25.64 10.76
N ALA A 35 -0.49 -26.90 11.15
CA ALA A 35 -1.21 -27.87 10.33
C ALA A 35 -2.60 -27.37 9.85
N PRO A 36 -3.47 -26.79 10.70
CA PRO A 36 -4.78 -26.31 10.25
C PRO A 36 -4.65 -25.13 9.28
N ALA A 37 -3.73 -24.19 9.50
CA ALA A 37 -3.51 -23.07 8.58
C ALA A 37 -2.92 -23.53 7.25
N ARG A 38 -2.02 -24.51 7.27
CA ARG A 38 -1.44 -25.12 6.07
C ARG A 38 -2.51 -25.75 5.19
N THR A 39 -3.41 -26.54 5.76
CA THR A 39 -4.54 -27.14 5.03
C THR A 39 -5.43 -26.05 4.45
N ALA A 40 -5.82 -25.06 5.27
CA ALA A 40 -6.66 -23.97 4.80
C ALA A 40 -6.03 -23.19 3.64
N VAL A 41 -4.73 -22.84 3.69
CA VAL A 41 -4.06 -22.15 2.58
C VAL A 41 -4.04 -23.02 1.32
N ALA A 42 -3.69 -24.31 1.45
CA ALA A 42 -3.66 -25.21 0.31
C ALA A 42 -5.02 -25.29 -0.39
N GLU A 43 -6.11 -25.42 0.38
CA GLU A 43 -7.49 -25.48 -0.14
C GLU A 43 -7.95 -24.12 -0.71
N LEU A 44 -7.66 -23.01 -0.01
CA LEU A 44 -7.98 -21.65 -0.46
C LEU A 44 -7.30 -21.31 -1.78
N THR A 45 -6.16 -21.92 -2.12
CA THR A 45 -5.44 -21.73 -3.38
C THR A 45 -5.66 -22.86 -4.40
N GLY A 46 -6.44 -23.88 -4.03
CA GLY A 46 -6.66 -25.08 -4.82
C GLY A 46 -7.84 -24.99 -5.79
N GLU A 47 -8.34 -26.15 -6.22
CA GLU A 47 -9.40 -26.28 -7.23
C GLU A 47 -10.80 -25.89 -6.71
N MET A 48 -11.06 -26.13 -5.43
CA MET A 48 -12.36 -25.87 -4.80
C MET A 48 -12.21 -24.91 -3.61
N PRO A 49 -11.79 -23.64 -3.85
CA PRO A 49 -11.48 -22.70 -2.78
C PRO A 49 -12.69 -22.29 -1.92
N TRP A 50 -13.91 -22.53 -2.39
CA TRP A 50 -15.15 -22.26 -1.64
C TRP A 50 -15.41 -23.27 -0.50
N ASP A 51 -14.81 -24.46 -0.57
CA ASP A 51 -14.98 -25.54 0.43
C ASP A 51 -13.81 -25.61 1.43
N ALA A 52 -12.89 -24.63 1.39
CA ALA A 52 -11.73 -24.61 2.27
C ALA A 52 -12.14 -24.64 3.75
N VAL A 53 -11.51 -25.54 4.51
CA VAL A 53 -11.76 -25.74 5.94
C VAL A 53 -11.02 -24.68 6.73
N ILE A 54 -11.77 -23.74 7.30
CA ILE A 54 -11.24 -22.68 8.16
C ILE A 54 -11.14 -23.18 9.60
N PRO A 55 -10.06 -22.89 10.35
CA PRO A 55 -9.95 -23.26 11.76
C PRO A 55 -11.13 -22.74 12.59
N ASP A 56 -11.68 -23.57 13.48
CA ASP A 56 -12.92 -23.27 14.22
C ASP A 56 -12.86 -21.97 15.04
N ASP A 57 -11.68 -21.64 15.55
CA ASP A 57 -11.44 -20.44 16.36
C ASP A 57 -10.95 -19.24 15.53
N PHE A 58 -10.83 -19.37 14.20
CA PHE A 58 -10.45 -18.28 13.30
C PHE A 58 -11.35 -17.06 13.51
N GLN A 59 -12.67 -17.25 13.64
CA GLN A 59 -13.60 -16.15 13.88
C GLN A 59 -13.29 -15.40 15.17
N ALA A 60 -13.00 -16.12 16.25
CA ALA A 60 -12.69 -15.51 17.53
C ALA A 60 -11.37 -14.71 17.47
N ARG A 61 -10.40 -15.16 16.68
CA ARG A 61 -9.09 -14.52 16.55
C ARG A 61 -9.03 -13.38 15.53
N GLN A 62 -9.79 -13.47 14.43
CA GLN A 62 -9.78 -12.52 13.32
C GLN A 62 -10.97 -11.55 13.33
N GLY A 63 -12.02 -11.86 14.10
CA GLY A 63 -13.19 -11.01 14.26
C GLY A 63 -14.16 -11.05 13.09
N TYR A 64 -14.10 -12.07 12.23
CA TYR A 64 -15.06 -12.29 11.14
C TYR A 64 -15.15 -13.76 10.74
N ARG A 65 -16.22 -14.11 10.03
CA ARG A 65 -16.36 -15.41 9.36
C ARG A 65 -16.14 -15.20 7.87
N PRO A 66 -15.28 -16.00 7.22
CA PRO A 66 -15.20 -16.00 5.78
C PRO A 66 -16.55 -16.37 5.15
N VAL A 67 -16.83 -15.83 3.97
CA VAL A 67 -18.07 -16.10 3.21
C VAL A 67 -17.74 -16.53 1.80
N VAL A 68 -18.62 -17.30 1.17
CA VAL A 68 -18.47 -17.65 -0.24
C VAL A 68 -19.02 -16.52 -1.11
N ALA A 69 -18.21 -16.01 -2.03
CA ALA A 69 -18.58 -15.01 -3.03
C ALA A 69 -17.97 -15.41 -4.38
N ASP A 70 -18.80 -15.53 -5.41
CA ASP A 70 -18.42 -15.94 -6.78
C ASP A 70 -17.49 -17.17 -6.83
N GLY A 71 -17.82 -18.19 -6.04
CA GLY A 71 -17.05 -19.43 -5.98
C GLY A 71 -15.69 -19.28 -5.29
N LEU A 72 -15.47 -18.23 -4.50
CA LEU A 72 -14.29 -18.08 -3.65
C LEU A 72 -14.71 -17.94 -2.19
N LEU A 73 -13.97 -18.55 -1.28
CA LEU A 73 -14.06 -18.17 0.12
C LEU A 73 -13.25 -16.89 0.33
N VAL A 74 -13.85 -15.87 0.96
CA VAL A 74 -13.29 -14.51 1.01
C VAL A 74 -13.39 -13.88 2.41
N ASP A 75 -12.53 -12.88 2.69
CA ASP A 75 -12.79 -11.91 3.76
C ASP A 75 -13.88 -10.93 3.29
N PRO A 76 -15.10 -10.93 3.86
CA PRO A 76 -16.17 -10.02 3.45
C PRO A 76 -15.83 -8.54 3.67
N ARG A 77 -14.83 -8.23 4.51
CA ARG A 77 -14.38 -6.88 4.83
C ARG A 77 -13.11 -6.48 4.08
N GLY A 78 -12.51 -7.42 3.35
CA GLY A 78 -11.29 -7.19 2.57
C GLY A 78 -11.53 -6.29 1.37
N GLY A 79 -10.46 -6.00 0.65
CA GLY A 79 -10.51 -5.21 -0.57
C GLY A 79 -9.15 -5.02 -1.20
N CYS A 80 -9.14 -4.58 -2.45
CA CYS A 80 -7.88 -4.38 -3.15
C CYS A 80 -7.04 -3.28 -2.49
N SER A 81 -5.96 -3.67 -1.83
CA SER A 81 -4.95 -2.75 -1.29
C SER A 81 -4.07 -2.20 -2.41
N SER A 82 -4.62 -1.29 -3.20
CA SER A 82 -3.94 -0.63 -4.33
C SER A 82 -3.95 0.90 -4.19
N PRO A 83 -2.87 1.61 -4.60
CA PRO A 83 -2.82 3.08 -4.62
C PRO A 83 -3.72 3.73 -5.67
N ILE A 84 -4.17 2.95 -6.64
CA ILE A 84 -5.10 3.37 -7.66
C ILE A 84 -6.34 2.48 -7.61
N PRO A 85 -7.53 3.00 -7.95
CA PRO A 85 -8.71 2.16 -8.12
C PRO A 85 -8.43 1.04 -9.11
N LEU A 86 -8.68 -0.20 -8.68
CA LEU A 86 -8.63 -1.36 -9.55
C LEU A 86 -10.03 -1.64 -10.13
N PRO A 87 -10.11 -2.37 -11.27
CA PRO A 87 -11.39 -2.79 -11.83
C PRO A 87 -12.25 -3.54 -10.79
N PRO A 88 -13.56 -3.28 -10.72
CA PRO A 88 -14.45 -3.89 -9.73
C PRO A 88 -14.50 -5.42 -9.84
N GLU A 89 -14.25 -5.98 -11.02
CA GLU A 89 -14.15 -7.44 -11.22
C GLU A 89 -13.00 -8.10 -10.44
N PHE A 90 -12.07 -7.33 -9.88
CA PHE A 90 -11.00 -7.86 -9.02
C PHE A 90 -11.37 -7.95 -7.54
N ASP A 91 -12.52 -7.41 -7.12
CA ASP A 91 -12.90 -7.30 -5.70
C ASP A 91 -12.86 -8.65 -4.97
N ASN A 92 -13.53 -9.67 -5.51
CA ASN A 92 -13.54 -11.01 -4.89
C ASN A 92 -12.18 -11.70 -4.94
N ALA A 93 -11.35 -11.44 -5.96
CA ALA A 93 -9.98 -11.95 -6.02
C ALA A 93 -9.11 -11.34 -4.90
N CYS A 94 -9.22 -10.02 -4.68
CA CYS A 94 -8.53 -9.32 -3.61
C CYS A 94 -9.00 -9.77 -2.22
N LYS A 95 -10.31 -9.92 -2.02
CA LYS A 95 -10.86 -10.40 -0.73
C LYS A 95 -10.47 -11.85 -0.42
N ALA A 96 -10.33 -12.70 -1.44
CA ALA A 96 -9.79 -14.05 -1.28
C ALA A 96 -8.29 -14.04 -0.93
N HIS A 97 -7.53 -13.11 -1.52
CA HIS A 97 -6.11 -12.89 -1.21
C HIS A 97 -5.91 -12.41 0.23
N ASP A 98 -6.73 -11.46 0.70
CA ASP A 98 -6.74 -10.98 2.08
C ASP A 98 -7.02 -12.12 3.07
N LEU A 99 -7.99 -13.00 2.78
CA LEU A 99 -8.25 -14.19 3.59
C LEU A 99 -7.04 -15.12 3.66
N GLY A 100 -6.36 -15.34 2.53
CA GLY A 100 -5.11 -16.12 2.49
C GLY A 100 -4.03 -15.50 3.38
N TYR A 101 -3.83 -14.18 3.30
CA TYR A 101 -2.88 -13.44 4.14
C TYR A 101 -3.25 -13.49 5.63
N ASP A 102 -4.54 -13.43 5.93
CA ASP A 102 -5.06 -13.58 7.28
C ASP A 102 -4.82 -14.96 7.87
N MET A 103 -4.83 -16.01 7.04
CA MET A 103 -4.44 -17.35 7.46
C MET A 103 -2.95 -17.45 7.79
N LEU A 104 -2.08 -16.74 7.04
CA LEU A 104 -0.66 -16.64 7.36
C LEU A 104 -0.45 -15.95 8.72
N ARG A 105 -1.15 -14.84 8.96
CA ARG A 105 -1.11 -14.10 10.23
C ARG A 105 -1.69 -14.92 11.39
N TYR A 106 -2.72 -15.72 11.12
CA TYR A 106 -3.28 -16.66 12.07
C TYR A 106 -2.22 -17.66 12.54
N ALA A 107 -1.46 -18.26 11.62
CA ALA A 107 -0.38 -19.20 11.94
C ALA A 107 0.78 -18.54 12.71
N GLU A 108 1.18 -17.34 12.30
CA GLU A 108 2.24 -16.56 12.94
C GLU A 108 1.95 -16.24 14.41
N ARG A 109 0.71 -15.89 14.75
CA ARG A 109 0.32 -15.56 16.13
C ARG A 109 0.51 -16.70 17.12
N ASP A 110 0.46 -17.95 16.65
CA ASP A 110 0.72 -19.14 17.46
C ASP A 110 2.19 -19.56 17.43
N HIS A 111 3.08 -18.73 16.87
CA HIS A 111 4.49 -19.03 16.64
C HIS A 111 4.71 -20.28 15.76
N GLN A 112 3.76 -20.56 14.86
CA GLN A 112 3.79 -21.66 13.92
C GLN A 112 3.64 -21.16 12.47
N PRO A 113 4.49 -20.21 12.03
CA PRO A 113 4.36 -19.61 10.71
C PRO A 113 4.46 -20.66 9.61
N LEU A 114 3.72 -20.43 8.53
CA LEU A 114 3.88 -21.22 7.31
C LEU A 114 5.15 -20.78 6.58
N GLY A 115 5.78 -21.71 5.86
CA GLY A 115 6.93 -21.41 5.03
C GLY A 115 6.59 -20.48 3.84
N PRO A 116 7.62 -19.97 3.13
CA PRO A 116 7.49 -19.09 1.97
C PRO A 116 6.49 -19.56 0.89
N TRP A 117 6.32 -20.88 0.75
CA TRP A 117 5.39 -21.49 -0.20
C TRP A 117 3.96 -20.97 -0.04
N ALA A 118 3.53 -20.68 1.19
CA ALA A 118 2.15 -20.35 1.48
C ALA A 118 1.79 -18.97 0.93
N ARG A 119 2.66 -17.98 1.15
CA ARG A 119 2.49 -16.64 0.57
C ARG A 119 2.61 -16.66 -0.94
N GLN A 120 3.54 -17.44 -1.49
CA GLN A 120 3.68 -17.62 -2.93
C GLN A 120 2.42 -18.21 -3.56
N ALA A 121 1.80 -19.22 -2.93
CA ALA A 121 0.56 -19.82 -3.39
C ALA A 121 -0.60 -18.82 -3.37
N VAL A 122 -0.72 -18.04 -2.29
CA VAL A 122 -1.76 -17.00 -2.17
C VAL A 122 -1.58 -15.90 -3.23
N ASP A 123 -0.36 -15.42 -3.45
CA ASP A 123 -0.04 -14.40 -4.45
C ASP A 123 -0.27 -14.93 -5.89
N ALA A 124 0.10 -16.18 -6.18
CA ALA A 124 -0.16 -16.81 -7.47
C ALA A 124 -1.66 -17.02 -7.73
N ALA A 125 -2.43 -17.39 -6.69
CA ALA A 125 -3.88 -17.52 -6.80
C ALA A 125 -4.55 -16.16 -7.09
N LEU A 126 -4.08 -15.08 -6.48
CA LEU A 126 -4.54 -13.72 -6.81
C LEU A 126 -4.32 -13.40 -8.29
N GLU A 127 -3.09 -13.64 -8.79
CA GLU A 127 -2.76 -13.41 -10.18
C GLU A 127 -3.67 -14.18 -11.14
N GLN A 128 -3.78 -15.50 -10.94
CA GLN A 128 -4.63 -16.33 -11.78
C GLN A 128 -6.09 -15.87 -11.78
N ARG A 129 -6.63 -15.47 -10.61
CA ARG A 129 -8.02 -15.01 -10.48
C ARG A 129 -8.25 -13.67 -11.16
N MET A 130 -7.32 -12.72 -11.06
CA MET A 130 -7.41 -11.45 -11.76
C MET A 130 -7.40 -11.64 -13.28
N TYR A 131 -6.50 -12.47 -13.82
CA TYR A 131 -6.50 -12.78 -15.26
C TYR A 131 -7.76 -13.53 -15.69
N THR A 132 -8.29 -14.42 -14.86
CA THR A 132 -9.56 -15.12 -15.12
C THR A 132 -10.74 -14.14 -15.18
N ALA A 133 -10.79 -13.16 -14.27
CA ALA A 133 -11.79 -12.09 -14.31
C ALA A 133 -11.69 -11.27 -15.60
N CYS A 134 -10.48 -10.97 -16.07
CA CYS A 134 -10.28 -10.26 -17.33
C CYS A 134 -10.76 -11.05 -18.55
N ALA A 135 -10.60 -12.37 -18.56
CA ALA A 135 -11.01 -13.23 -19.67
C ALA A 135 -12.53 -13.18 -19.95
N ALA A 136 -13.35 -12.78 -18.96
CA ALA A 136 -14.80 -12.62 -19.11
C ALA A 136 -15.20 -11.47 -20.05
N HIS A 137 -14.32 -10.51 -20.31
CA HIS A 137 -14.60 -9.40 -21.23
C HIS A 137 -14.59 -9.86 -22.69
N ALA A 138 -15.69 -9.66 -23.41
CA ALA A 138 -15.79 -10.01 -24.83
C ALA A 138 -15.03 -9.04 -25.75
N ASP A 139 -15.00 -7.75 -25.39
CA ASP A 139 -14.28 -6.72 -26.15
C ASP A 139 -12.75 -6.86 -25.94
N PRO A 140 -11.95 -7.04 -27.00
CA PRO A 140 -10.51 -7.25 -26.86
C PRO A 140 -9.78 -6.08 -26.18
N LEU A 141 -10.18 -4.83 -26.45
CA LEU A 141 -9.52 -3.67 -25.88
C LEU A 141 -9.78 -3.56 -24.38
N THR A 142 -11.01 -3.80 -23.94
CA THR A 142 -11.38 -3.87 -22.51
C THR A 142 -10.63 -5.01 -21.82
N ARG A 143 -10.58 -6.19 -22.43
CA ARG A 143 -9.80 -7.33 -21.90
C ARG A 143 -8.33 -6.99 -21.70
N THR A 144 -7.66 -6.47 -22.73
CA THR A 144 -6.23 -6.10 -22.64
C THR A 144 -5.99 -5.03 -21.58
N ARG A 145 -6.88 -4.05 -21.43
CA ARG A 145 -6.76 -3.04 -20.36
C ARG A 145 -6.88 -3.67 -18.97
N CYS A 146 -7.82 -4.60 -18.79
CA CYS A 146 -7.96 -5.37 -17.56
C CYS A 146 -6.68 -6.16 -17.26
N GLU A 147 -6.15 -6.90 -18.25
CA GLU A 147 -4.93 -7.72 -18.10
C GLU A 147 -3.71 -6.88 -17.72
N VAL A 148 -3.57 -5.67 -18.30
CA VAL A 148 -2.51 -4.72 -17.90
C VAL A 148 -2.64 -4.31 -16.43
N LEU A 149 -3.86 -4.01 -15.97
CA LEU A 149 -4.09 -3.65 -14.57
C LEU A 149 -3.87 -4.83 -13.62
N ALA A 150 -4.27 -6.04 -14.01
CA ALA A 150 -3.96 -7.27 -13.29
C ALA A 150 -2.44 -7.44 -13.15
N GLY A 151 -1.68 -7.36 -14.25
CA GLY A 151 -0.23 -7.49 -14.24
C GLY A 151 0.48 -6.45 -13.38
N VAL A 152 0.02 -5.20 -13.39
CA VAL A 152 0.57 -4.15 -12.52
C VAL A 152 0.32 -4.47 -11.04
N ALA A 153 -0.91 -4.85 -10.69
CA ALA A 153 -1.28 -5.16 -9.31
C ALA A 153 -0.51 -6.37 -8.76
N THR A 154 -0.43 -7.46 -9.54
CA THR A 154 0.24 -8.70 -9.11
C THR A 154 1.74 -8.54 -9.04
N THR A 155 2.35 -7.77 -9.96
CA THR A 155 3.78 -7.42 -9.89
C THR A 155 4.09 -6.62 -8.63
N ALA A 156 3.24 -5.66 -8.25
CA ALA A 156 3.43 -4.88 -7.02
C ALA A 156 3.38 -5.78 -5.78
N VAL A 157 2.41 -6.70 -5.71
CA VAL A 157 2.30 -7.69 -4.63
C VAL A 157 3.53 -8.60 -4.58
N ASP A 158 3.94 -9.20 -5.71
CA ASP A 158 5.09 -10.10 -5.75
C ASP A 158 6.41 -9.37 -5.39
N LEU A 159 6.63 -8.15 -5.86
CA LEU A 159 7.79 -7.35 -5.45
C LEU A 159 7.78 -7.06 -3.94
N ASN A 160 6.63 -6.75 -3.37
CA ASN A 160 6.49 -6.57 -1.92
C ASN A 160 6.76 -7.89 -1.16
N SER A 161 6.22 -8.99 -1.64
CA SER A 161 6.43 -10.33 -1.07
C SER A 161 7.90 -10.73 -1.12
N ARG A 162 8.60 -10.51 -2.25
CA ARG A 162 10.05 -10.72 -2.37
C ARG A 162 10.84 -9.87 -1.38
N ARG A 163 10.51 -8.58 -1.25
CA ARG A 163 11.15 -7.69 -0.27
C ARG A 163 11.02 -8.24 1.16
N GLN A 164 9.89 -8.87 1.45
CA GLN A 164 9.60 -9.48 2.74
C GLN A 164 10.00 -10.97 2.81
N ASN A 165 10.84 -11.47 1.87
CA ASN A 165 11.28 -12.87 1.77
C ASN A 165 10.12 -13.89 1.77
N TYR A 166 8.95 -13.50 1.27
CA TYR A 166 7.71 -14.26 1.31
C TYR A 166 7.26 -14.69 2.72
N ALA A 167 7.73 -14.00 3.77
CA ALA A 167 7.29 -14.23 5.14
C ALA A 167 5.83 -13.75 5.36
N THR A 168 5.27 -14.02 6.53
CA THR A 168 3.95 -13.51 6.94
C THR A 168 3.85 -12.00 6.69
N PRO A 169 2.81 -11.53 5.98
CA PRO A 169 2.69 -10.13 5.58
C PRO A 169 2.53 -9.21 6.78
N LEU A 170 3.52 -8.35 6.98
CA LEU A 170 3.52 -7.31 8.02
C LEU A 170 2.77 -6.06 7.52
N PRO A 171 2.00 -5.37 8.37
CA PRO A 171 1.43 -4.07 8.03
C PRO A 171 2.55 -3.08 7.71
N GLU A 172 2.42 -2.36 6.59
CA GLU A 172 3.41 -1.38 6.17
C GLU A 172 3.00 0.01 6.65
N TYR A 173 3.88 0.64 7.43
CA TYR A 173 3.68 1.99 7.94
C TYR A 173 4.60 2.97 7.23
N VAL A 174 4.04 4.07 6.74
CA VAL A 174 4.80 5.24 6.29
C VAL A 174 4.44 6.41 7.21
N PHE A 175 5.44 6.94 7.92
CA PHE A 175 5.26 7.99 8.94
C PHE A 175 4.18 7.66 9.99
N GLY A 176 4.14 6.41 10.44
CA GLY A 176 3.17 5.95 11.45
C GLY A 176 1.74 5.76 10.93
N THR A 177 1.52 5.85 9.61
CA THR A 177 0.22 5.57 8.99
C THR A 177 0.30 4.27 8.19
N GLU A 178 -0.64 3.35 8.44
CA GLU A 178 -0.74 2.11 7.67
C GLU A 178 -1.15 2.42 6.22
N LEU A 179 -0.35 1.93 5.26
CA LEU A 179 -0.64 2.06 3.84
C LEU A 179 -1.74 1.06 3.44
N SER A 180 -3.01 1.46 3.61
CA SER A 180 -4.14 0.76 3.00
C SER A 180 -4.60 1.47 1.72
N GLY A 181 -4.76 0.69 0.64
CA GLY A 181 -5.18 1.17 -0.68
C GLY A 181 -6.47 2.00 -0.67
N SER A 182 -7.42 1.61 0.17
CA SER A 182 -8.73 2.26 0.34
C SER A 182 -8.66 3.69 0.89
N ALA A 183 -7.56 4.08 1.54
CA ALA A 183 -7.42 5.35 2.23
C ALA A 183 -6.41 6.32 1.57
N LEU A 184 -5.74 5.91 0.49
CA LEU A 184 -4.62 6.68 -0.07
C LEU A 184 -4.99 8.08 -0.56
N GLY A 185 -6.21 8.30 -1.07
CA GLY A 185 -6.70 9.63 -1.42
C GLY A 185 -6.78 10.58 -0.22
N GLY A 186 -7.28 10.09 0.92
CA GLY A 186 -7.34 10.86 2.17
C GLY A 186 -5.98 11.03 2.83
N GLN A 187 -5.11 10.01 2.73
CA GLN A 187 -3.75 10.05 3.27
C GLN A 187 -2.84 10.99 2.49
N ALA A 188 -2.90 10.99 1.15
CA ALA A 188 -2.13 11.90 0.29
C ALA A 188 -2.49 13.37 0.56
N LEU A 189 -3.78 13.67 0.76
CA LEU A 189 -4.23 15.02 1.09
C LEU A 189 -3.66 15.49 2.44
N ARG A 190 -3.63 14.61 3.45
CA ARG A 190 -3.02 14.89 4.77
C ARG A 190 -1.52 15.10 4.69
N MET A 191 -0.82 14.36 3.82
CA MET A 191 0.63 14.49 3.62
C MET A 191 1.01 15.74 2.81
N LEU A 192 0.20 16.16 1.83
CA LEU A 192 0.50 17.31 0.96
C LEU A 192 0.00 18.66 1.51
N ALA A 193 -1.01 18.65 2.38
CA ALA A 193 -1.57 19.86 2.99
C ALA A 193 -0.53 20.77 3.72
N PRO A 194 0.40 20.25 4.54
CA PRO A 194 1.37 21.12 5.22
C PRO A 194 2.39 21.74 4.25
N ALA A 195 2.81 21.00 3.22
CA ALA A 195 3.74 21.50 2.21
C ALA A 195 3.10 22.62 1.35
N ALA A 196 1.85 22.42 0.92
CA ALA A 196 1.10 23.44 0.17
C ALA A 196 0.87 24.72 1.00
N SER A 197 0.59 24.56 2.30
CA SER A 197 0.38 25.68 3.22
C SER A 197 1.65 26.51 3.45
N ALA A 198 2.82 25.86 3.57
CA ALA A 198 4.10 26.54 3.73
C ALA A 198 4.51 27.32 2.47
N VAL A 199 4.28 26.77 1.27
CA VAL A 199 4.56 27.44 0.00
C VAL A 199 3.65 28.67 -0.19
N LEU A 200 2.36 28.55 0.16
CA LEU A 200 1.42 29.66 0.06
C LEU A 200 1.78 30.79 1.05
N ALA A 201 2.13 30.45 2.29
CA ALA A 201 2.56 31.42 3.30
C ALA A 201 3.82 32.17 2.87
N LEU A 202 4.80 31.46 2.29
CA LEU A 202 6.02 32.06 1.77
C LEU A 202 5.75 32.98 0.56
N ALA A 203 4.87 32.58 -0.35
CA ALA A 203 4.47 33.40 -1.50
C ALA A 203 3.75 34.69 -1.07
N VAL A 204 2.86 34.61 -0.08
CA VAL A 204 2.17 35.78 0.50
C VAL A 204 3.17 36.71 1.19
N LEU A 205 4.10 36.17 1.97
CA LEU A 205 5.16 36.94 2.62
C LEU A 205 6.03 37.69 1.60
N LEU A 206 6.49 36.99 0.55
CA LEU A 206 7.31 37.58 -0.51
C LEU A 206 6.56 38.65 -1.31
N MET A 207 5.27 38.45 -1.58
CA MET A 207 4.41 39.47 -2.21
C MET A 207 4.22 40.68 -1.29
N GLY A 208 4.03 40.47 0.01
CA GLY A 208 3.95 41.53 1.01
C GLY A 208 5.22 42.38 1.07
N ILE A 209 6.39 41.73 1.12
CA ILE A 209 7.70 42.40 1.13
C ILE A 209 7.91 43.18 -0.17
N ARG A 210 7.60 42.60 -1.33
CA ARG A 210 7.69 43.29 -2.63
C ARG A 210 6.76 44.51 -2.71
N ARG A 211 5.53 44.40 -2.20
CA ARG A 211 4.56 45.50 -2.17
C ARG A 211 4.99 46.62 -1.21
N ALA A 212 5.56 46.28 -0.06
CA ALA A 212 6.10 47.25 0.90
C ALA A 212 7.30 48.01 0.30
N ARG A 213 8.24 47.31 -0.34
CA ARG A 213 9.38 47.93 -1.04
C ARG A 213 8.95 48.84 -2.20
N ARG A 214 7.96 48.42 -3.01
CA ARG A 214 7.42 49.26 -4.10
C ARG A 214 6.73 50.52 -3.61
N ARG A 215 6.23 50.54 -2.37
CA ARG A 215 5.60 51.71 -1.73
C ARG A 215 6.59 52.61 -0.99
N GLY A 216 7.90 52.33 -1.07
CA GLY A 216 8.93 53.13 -0.41
C GLY A 216 8.98 53.00 1.11
N ILE A 217 8.36 51.97 1.68
CA ILE A 217 8.40 51.70 3.12
C ILE A 217 9.66 50.88 3.40
N ASP A 218 10.67 51.52 3.99
CA ASP A 218 11.89 50.85 4.45
C ASP A 218 11.64 50.23 5.84
N PRO A 219 11.63 48.88 5.97
CA PRO A 219 11.36 48.21 7.24
C PRO A 219 12.45 48.45 8.30
N THR A 220 13.61 49.01 7.92
CA THR A 220 14.70 49.31 8.87
C THR A 220 14.47 50.56 9.73
N VAL A 221 13.44 51.37 9.42
CA VAL A 221 13.15 52.63 10.14
C VAL A 221 12.69 52.38 11.58
N PHE A 222 12.16 51.21 11.92
CA PHE A 222 11.67 50.91 13.27
C PHE A 222 12.77 50.57 14.29
N PHE A 223 13.95 50.11 13.84
CA PHE A 223 15.03 49.70 14.75
C PHE A 223 16.03 50.82 15.12
N ARG A 224 15.80 52.06 14.64
CA ARG A 224 16.74 53.18 14.82
C ARG A 224 16.17 54.32 15.67
N ARG A 225 15.47 54.02 16.78
CA ARG A 225 15.28 55.01 17.86
C ARG A 225 16.24 54.69 19.01
N ARG A 226 17.41 55.35 19.03
CA ARG A 226 18.26 55.42 20.23
C ARG A 226 17.49 56.18 21.33
N PRO A 227 17.47 55.71 22.58
CA PRO A 227 16.93 56.50 23.68
C PRO A 227 17.86 57.69 23.95
N ARG A 228 17.32 58.91 23.94
CA ARG A 228 18.00 60.08 24.51
C ARG A 228 17.87 59.97 26.03
N ILE A 229 18.96 59.64 26.70
CA ILE A 229 19.10 59.80 28.14
C ILE A 229 19.30 61.30 28.38
N ALA A 230 18.36 61.94 29.09
CA ALA A 230 18.53 63.27 29.63
C ALA A 230 19.10 63.16 31.05
N LEU A 231 20.22 63.85 31.32
CA LEU A 231 20.74 64.03 32.67
C LEU A 231 20.10 65.29 33.29
N PRO A 232 19.64 65.24 34.55
CA PRO A 232 19.17 66.41 35.27
C PRO A 232 20.35 67.25 35.80
N ASN A 233 20.11 68.57 35.90
CA ASN A 233 21.03 69.59 36.42
C ASN A 233 21.46 69.36 37.87
#